data_AF-A0A2R7R694-F1
#
_entry.id   AF-A0A2R7R694-F1
#
_cell.length_a   1.000
_cell.length_b   1.000
_cell.length_c   1.000
_cell.angle_alpha   90.00
_cell.angle_beta   90.00
_cell.angle_gamma   90.00
#
_symmetry.space_group_name_H-M   'P 1'
#
loop_
_entity.id
_entity.type
_entity.pdbx_description
1 polymer ?
#
loop_
_entity_poly.entity_id
_entity_poly.type
_entity_poly.pdbx_seq_one_letter_code
_entity_poly.pdbx_strand_id
1 'polypeptide(L)'
;LVGPIATAALKQLHLDVLFLGVHGMDSEAGFTTPNLLEAETDRAFVAAARKTVVLADHSKWGTLGISTIAALDEADEVISDSGLSAEARRILGERTGRLRIAG
;
A
#
# COMPACT_ATOMS: atom_id res chain seq x y z
N LEU A 1 11.24 4.18 10.73
CA LEU A 1 11.24 3.68 12.12
C LEU A 1 10.31 2.47 12.13
N VAL A 2 10.74 1.31 12.62
CA VAL A 2 9.91 0.10 12.67
C VAL A 2 9.94 -0.51 14.07
N GLY A 3 8.93 -1.33 14.37
CA GLY A 3 8.85 -2.11 15.61
C GLY A 3 7.95 -1.51 16.69
N PRO A 4 7.86 -2.16 17.86
CA PRO A 4 6.76 -1.98 18.80
C PRO A 4 6.55 -0.54 19.30
N ILE A 5 7.63 0.22 19.47
CA ILE A 5 7.56 1.62 19.92
C ILE A 5 6.92 2.50 18.83
N ALA A 6 7.31 2.29 17.56
CA ALA A 6 6.74 3.02 16.43
C ALA A 6 5.25 2.70 16.28
N THR A 7 4.91 1.42 16.27
CA THR A 7 3.53 0.93 16.17
C THR A 7 2.65 1.46 17.31
N ALA A 8 3.16 1.52 18.55
CA ALA A 8 2.43 2.06 19.68
C ALA A 8 2.18 3.57 19.55
N ALA A 9 3.17 4.33 19.08
CA ALA A 9 3.02 5.75 18.85
C ALA A 9 1.96 6.04 17.76
N LEU A 10 1.98 5.29 16.65
CA LEU A 10 1.03 5.46 15.54
C LEU A 10 -0.43 5.27 15.96
N LYS A 11 -0.70 4.34 16.89
CA LYS A 11 -2.04 4.12 17.45
C LYS A 11 -2.62 5.32 18.21
N GLN A 12 -1.79 6.31 18.56
CA GLN A 12 -2.22 7.54 19.24
C GLN A 12 -2.35 8.73 18.29
N LEU A 13 -2.06 8.54 16.99
CA LEU A 13 -2.12 9.59 15.99
C LEU A 13 -3.41 9.47 15.17
N HIS A 14 -3.83 10.60 14.62
CA HIS A 14 -4.87 10.68 13.59
C HIS A 14 -4.22 11.36 12.38
N LEU A 15 -3.98 10.60 11.33
CA LEU A 15 -3.34 11.12 10.12
C LEU A 15 -4.42 11.49 9.10
N ASP A 16 -4.38 12.70 8.56
CA ASP A 16 -5.32 13.08 7.50
C ASP A 16 -5.04 12.31 6.22
N VAL A 17 -3.75 12.18 5.86
CA VAL A 17 -3.29 11.50 4.64
C VAL A 17 -1.99 10.75 4.93
N LEU A 18 -1.94 9.48 4.53
CA LEU A 18 -0.75 8.65 4.48
C LEU A 18 -0.32 8.47 3.02
N PHE A 19 0.96 8.67 2.74
CA PHE A 19 1.59 8.23 1.51
C PHE A 19 2.48 7.03 1.83
N LEU A 20 2.15 5.87 1.27
CA LEU A 20 2.79 4.61 1.61
C LEU A 20 3.47 4.00 0.38
N GLY A 21 4.77 3.75 0.48
CA GLY A 21 5.49 2.91 -0.47
C GLY A 21 5.29 1.43 -0.14
N VAL A 22 5.37 0.56 -1.14
CA VAL A 22 5.20 -0.89 -0.95
C VAL A 22 6.29 -1.65 -1.69
N HIS A 23 6.57 -2.88 -1.25
CA HIS A 23 7.49 -3.76 -1.98
C HIS A 23 6.80 -4.42 -3.18
N GLY A 24 5.54 -4.80 -3.01
CA GLY A 24 4.80 -5.55 -4.01
C GLY A 24 3.31 -5.25 -3.98
N MET A 25 2.70 -5.36 -5.17
CA MET A 25 1.26 -5.34 -5.38
C MET A 25 0.85 -6.66 -6.03
N ASP A 26 0.01 -7.41 -5.35
CA ASP A 26 -0.54 -8.67 -5.82
C ASP A 26 -2.08 -8.62 -5.86
N SER A 27 -2.68 -9.26 -6.85
CA SER A 27 -4.14 -9.23 -7.06
C SER A 27 -4.94 -9.89 -5.94
N GLU A 28 -4.33 -10.84 -5.23
CA GLU A 28 -4.95 -11.58 -4.13
C GLU A 28 -4.40 -11.13 -2.79
N ALA A 29 -3.07 -11.08 -2.63
CA ALA A 29 -2.41 -10.78 -1.37
C ALA A 29 -2.36 -9.27 -1.03
N GLY A 30 -2.66 -8.40 -2.00
CA GLY A 30 -2.70 -6.95 -1.81
C GLY A 30 -1.32 -6.29 -1.81
N PHE A 31 -1.16 -5.27 -0.98
CA PHE A 31 0.10 -4.57 -0.77
C PHE A 31 0.98 -5.35 0.20
N THR A 32 2.22 -5.65 -0.18
CA THR A 32 3.09 -6.54 0.59
C THR A 32 4.49 -5.96 0.82
N THR A 33 5.16 -6.46 1.86
CA THR A 33 6.58 -6.22 2.16
C THR A 33 7.28 -7.52 2.59
N PRO A 34 8.59 -7.70 2.30
CA PRO A 34 9.38 -8.81 2.82
C PRO A 34 9.72 -8.68 4.31
N ASN A 35 9.48 -7.53 4.96
CA ASN A 35 9.87 -7.28 6.35
C ASN A 35 8.66 -7.30 7.28
N LEU A 36 8.63 -8.24 8.24
CA LEU A 36 7.52 -8.39 9.19
C LEU A 36 7.33 -7.17 10.10
N LEU A 37 8.42 -6.55 10.57
CA LEU A 37 8.35 -5.38 11.44
C LEU A 37 7.87 -4.14 10.68
N GLU A 38 8.25 -4.03 9.40
CA GLU A 38 7.72 -3.02 8.49
C GLU A 38 6.23 -3.24 8.28
N ALA A 39 5.80 -4.47 7.96
CA ALA A 39 4.39 -4.80 7.74
C ALA A 39 3.50 -4.43 8.94
N GLU A 40 3.96 -4.70 10.17
CA GLU A 40 3.23 -4.32 11.39
C GLU A 40 3.16 -2.81 11.59
N THR A 41 4.23 -2.09 11.26
CA THR A 41 4.30 -0.63 11.39
C THR A 41 3.40 0.02 10.33
N ASP A 42 3.45 -0.45 9.08
CA ASP A 42 2.64 0.06 7.98
C ASP A 42 1.16 -0.22 8.18
N ARG A 43 0.80 -1.39 8.72
CA ARG A 43 -0.58 -1.67 9.16
C ARG A 43 -1.09 -0.67 10.19
N ALA A 44 -0.24 -0.26 11.13
CA ALA A 44 -0.61 0.77 12.10
C ALA A 44 -0.72 2.17 11.45
N PHE A 45 0.11 2.48 10.45
CA PHE A 45 -0.05 3.69 9.64
C PHE A 45 -1.38 3.72 8.90
N VAL A 46 -1.72 2.63 8.19
CA VAL A 46 -2.99 2.50 7.44
C VAL A 46 -4.18 2.67 8.39
N ALA A 47 -4.15 2.01 9.55
CA ALA A 47 -5.23 2.11 10.54
C ALA A 47 -5.38 3.51 11.18
N ALA A 48 -4.29 4.29 11.28
CA ALA A 48 -4.31 5.63 11.84
C ALA A 48 -4.68 6.72 10.82
N ALA A 49 -4.73 6.38 9.52
CA ALA A 49 -4.96 7.32 8.45
C ALA A 49 -6.43 7.39 8.02
N ARG A 50 -6.92 8.61 7.76
CA ARG A 50 -8.24 8.83 7.13
C ARG A 50 -8.21 8.60 5.63
N LYS A 51 -7.06 8.79 4.99
CA LYS A 51 -6.83 8.53 3.56
C LYS A 51 -5.46 7.87 3.37
N THR A 52 -5.43 6.73 2.68
CA THR A 52 -4.22 6.01 2.31
C THR A 52 -3.97 6.12 0.81
N VAL A 53 -2.81 6.68 0.45
CA VAL A 53 -2.32 6.78 -0.92
C VAL A 53 -1.11 5.88 -1.09
N VAL A 54 -1.22 4.84 -1.90
CA VAL A 54 -0.08 3.97 -2.22
C VAL A 54 0.70 4.53 -3.40
N LEU A 55 2.03 4.55 -3.27
CA LEU A 55 2.96 4.96 -4.30
C LEU A 55 3.77 3.74 -4.74
N ALA A 56 3.56 3.28 -5.98
CA ALA A 56 4.25 2.10 -6.50
C ALA A 56 4.36 2.15 -8.02
N ASP A 57 5.56 2.04 -8.56
CA ASP A 57 5.76 1.89 -10.00
C ASP A 57 5.29 0.51 -10.50
N HIS A 58 5.22 0.34 -11.83
CA HIS A 58 4.76 -0.91 -12.43
C HIS A 58 5.62 -2.13 -12.07
N SER A 59 6.89 -1.94 -11.71
CA SER A 59 7.78 -3.07 -11.36
C SER A 59 7.34 -3.76 -10.08
N LYS A 60 6.52 -3.11 -9.24
CA LYS A 60 5.96 -3.68 -8.03
C LYS A 60 4.76 -4.59 -8.30
N TRP A 61 4.13 -4.50 -9.47
CA TRP A 61 2.99 -5.35 -9.81
C TRP A 61 3.42 -6.80 -10.04
N GLY A 62 2.70 -7.75 -9.43
CA GLY A 62 3.03 -9.18 -9.47
C GLY A 62 4.22 -9.56 -8.57
N THR A 63 4.76 -8.62 -7.80
CA THR A 63 5.77 -8.90 -6.78
C THR A 63 5.07 -9.22 -5.46
N LEU A 64 5.51 -10.31 -4.80
CA LEU A 64 4.93 -10.77 -3.55
C LEU A 64 5.96 -10.74 -2.41
N GLY A 65 5.70 -9.90 -1.41
CA GLY A 65 6.38 -9.95 -0.13
C GLY A 65 5.80 -11.03 0.79
N ILE A 66 6.56 -11.43 1.81
CA ILE A 66 6.13 -12.50 2.75
C ILE A 66 5.03 -12.06 3.72
N SER A 67 4.68 -10.77 3.76
CA SER A 67 3.68 -10.21 4.66
C SER A 67 2.81 -9.19 3.96
N THR A 68 1.50 -9.34 4.13
CA THR A 68 0.50 -8.36 3.70
C THR A 68 0.48 -7.17 4.66
N ILE A 69 0.52 -5.99 4.07
CA ILE A 69 0.29 -4.71 4.72
C ILE A 69 -1.20 -4.41 4.70
N ALA A 70 -1.81 -4.35 3.52
CA ALA A 70 -3.22 -4.04 3.34
C ALA A 70 -3.74 -4.72 2.07
N ALA A 71 -5.04 -5.02 2.02
CA ALA A 71 -5.71 -5.41 0.79
C ALA A 71 -5.77 -4.22 -0.19
N LEU A 72 -5.99 -4.51 -1.49
CA LEU A 72 -6.04 -3.45 -2.51
C LEU A 72 -7.17 -2.43 -2.27
N ASP A 73 -8.28 -2.87 -1.70
CA ASP A 73 -9.46 -2.05 -1.39
C ASP A 73 -9.31 -1.18 -0.14
N GLU A 74 -8.25 -1.38 0.64
CA GLU A 74 -7.88 -0.50 1.76
C GLU A 74 -7.09 0.75 1.29
N ALA A 75 -6.70 0.83 0.01
CA ALA A 75 -6.10 2.04 -0.57
C ALA A 75 -7.16 2.92 -1.22
N ASP A 76 -7.26 4.17 -0.76
CA ASP A 76 -8.11 5.19 -1.37
C ASP A 76 -7.60 5.63 -2.74
N GLU A 77 -6.27 5.62 -2.93
CA GLU A 77 -5.65 5.97 -4.21
C GLU A 77 -4.34 5.20 -4.40
N VAL A 78 -4.12 4.66 -5.59
CA VAL A 78 -2.83 4.13 -6.04
C VAL A 78 -2.29 5.04 -7.12
N ILE A 79 -1.06 5.51 -6.93
CA ILE A 79 -0.31 6.29 -7.92
C ILE A 79 0.80 5.39 -8.47
N SER A 80 0.75 5.15 -9.78
CA SER A 80 1.73 4.35 -10.51
C SER A 80 2.19 5.04 -11.78
N ASP A 81 3.21 4.49 -12.43
CA ASP A 81 3.72 5.00 -13.70
C ASP A 81 2.96 4.37 -14.89
N SER A 82 3.27 4.83 -16.11
CA SER A 82 2.65 4.31 -17.33
C SER A 82 3.05 2.87 -17.69
N GLY A 83 3.94 2.22 -16.93
CA GLY A 83 4.44 0.88 -17.25
C GLY A 83 3.47 -0.25 -16.88
N LEU A 84 2.40 0.02 -16.15
CA LEU A 84 1.42 -1.00 -15.77
C LEU A 84 0.76 -1.64 -17.01
N SER A 85 0.71 -2.98 -17.02
CA SER A 85 -0.01 -3.74 -18.03
C SER A 85 -1.51 -3.41 -18.02
N ALA A 86 -2.21 -3.66 -19.13
CA ALA A 86 -3.66 -3.43 -19.21
C ALA A 86 -4.43 -4.19 -18.11
N GLU A 87 -3.99 -5.42 -17.80
CA GLU A 87 -4.60 -6.23 -16.75
C GLU A 87 -4.35 -5.66 -15.35
N ALA A 88 -3.12 -5.23 -15.07
CA ALA A 88 -2.81 -4.59 -13.79
C ALA A 88 -3.65 -3.32 -13.58
N ARG A 89 -3.77 -2.48 -14.62
CA ARG A 89 -4.60 -1.27 -14.59
C ARG A 89 -6.07 -1.59 -14.35
N ARG A 90 -6.59 -2.65 -14.98
CA ARG A 90 -7.96 -3.12 -14.82
C ARG A 90 -8.21 -3.54 -13.37
N ILE A 91 -7.39 -4.44 -12.83
CA ILE A 91 -7.54 -4.94 -11.46
C ILE A 91 -7.41 -3.79 -10.45
N LEU A 92 -6.36 -2.97 -10.53
CA LEU A 92 -6.16 -1.85 -9.62
C LEU A 92 -7.30 -0.82 -9.73
N GLY A 93 -7.79 -0.55 -10.94
CA GLY A 93 -8.93 0.35 -11.16
C GLY A 93 -10.26 -0.18 -10.61
N GLU A 94 -10.45 -1.49 -10.55
CA GLU A 94 -11.65 -2.14 -9.98
C GLU A 94 -11.57 -2.33 -8.46
N ARG A 95 -10.37 -2.55 -7.93
CA ARG A 95 -10.15 -3.01 -6.56
C ARG A 95 -9.66 -1.92 -5.60
N THR A 96 -9.18 -0.79 -6.09
CA THR A 96 -8.74 0.34 -5.26
C THR A 96 -9.73 1.49 -5.35
N GLY A 97 -9.70 2.45 -4.43
CA GLY A 97 -10.59 3.62 -4.49
C GLY A 97 -10.38 4.46 -5.76
N ARG A 98 -9.12 4.60 -6.21
CA ARG A 98 -8.76 5.31 -7.44
C ARG A 98 -7.38 4.89 -7.93
N LEU A 99 -7.25 4.59 -9.22
CA LEU A 99 -5.94 4.49 -9.88
C LEU A 99 -5.58 5.80 -10.58
N ARG A 100 -4.38 6.33 -10.32
CA ARG A 100 -3.78 7.47 -11.03
C ARG A 100 -2.48 7.05 -11.70
N ILE A 101 -2.37 7.35 -12.99
CA ILE A 101 -1.12 7.20 -13.74
C ILE A 101 -0.38 8.54 -13.73
N ALA A 102 0.81 8.56 -13.15
CA ALA A 102 1.76 9.66 -13.24
C ALA A 102 2.69 9.41 -14.45
N GLY A 103 2.90 10.46 -15.25
CA GLY A 103 3.68 10.41 -16.49
C GLY A 103 5.19 10.43 -16.27
#